data_AF-A0A9E4FH67-F1
#
_entry.id   AF-A0A9E4FH67-F1
#
_cell.length_a   1.000
_cell.length_b   1.000
_cell.length_c   1.000
_cell.angle_alpha   90.00
_cell.angle_beta   90.00
_cell.angle_gamma   90.00
#
_symmetry.space_group_name_H-M   'P 1'
#
loop_
_entity.id
_entity.type
_entity.pdbx_description
1 polymer ?
#
loop_
_entity_poly.entity_id
_entity_poly.type
_entity_poly.pdbx_seq_one_letter_code
_entity_poly.pdbx_strand_id
1 'polypeptide(L)' 'MNPADRKYSREHEWIKLEDGSRGLMGITHYAQDQLGDVVYLDLPAVGTRLAQLAKLGEVESVKAVSDIFSPVSGEVVEI' A
#
# COMPACT_ATOMS: atom_id res chain seq x y z
N MET A 1 6.84 10.94 12.95
CA MET A 1 7.68 11.57 11.91
C MET A 1 7.75 10.59 10.75
N ASN A 2 7.47 11.02 9.52
CA ASN A 2 7.47 10.13 8.37
C ASN A 2 8.90 9.99 7.82
N PRO A 3 9.36 8.77 7.46
CA PRO A 3 10.63 8.57 6.78
C PRO A 3 10.79 9.45 5.53
N ALA A 4 11.97 10.02 5.32
CA ALA A 4 12.25 10.87 4.15
C ALA A 4 12.67 10.08 2.90
N ASP A 5 12.86 8.76 3.02
CA ASP A 5 13.36 7.87 1.96
C ASP A 5 12.27 7.35 1.01
N ARG A 6 11.04 7.84 1.13
CA ARG A 6 9.86 7.37 0.37
C ARG A 6 8.88 8.50 0.11
N LYS A 7 8.02 8.31 -0.89
CA LYS A 7 6.90 9.22 -1.21
C LYS A 7 5.61 8.71 -0.56
N TYR A 8 4.63 9.60 -0.40
CA TYR A 8 3.39 9.32 0.30
C TYR A 8 2.19 9.74 -0.56
N SER A 9 1.11 8.97 -0.48
CA SER A 9 -0.20 9.32 -1.04
C SER A 9 -1.03 10.10 -0.01
N ARG A 10 -2.18 10.63 -0.44
CA ARG A 10 -3.16 11.23 0.49
C ARG A 10 -3.98 10.16 1.20
N GLU A 11 -4.04 8.98 0.60
CA GLU A 11 -4.76 7.78 1.03
C GLU A 11 -3.97 6.97 2.06
N HIS A 12 -2.84 7.50 2.54
CA HIS A 12 -2.01 6.96 3.61
C HIS A 12 -1.19 5.71 3.23
N GLU A 13 -0.85 5.56 1.96
CA GLU A 13 0.19 4.65 1.47
C GLU A 13 1.52 5.39 1.27
N TRP A 14 2.60 4.61 1.21
CA TRP A 14 3.92 5.06 0.82
C TRP A 14 4.51 4.18 -0.26
N ILE A 15 5.43 4.75 -1.04
CA ILE A 15 6.26 4.01 -1.99
C ILE A 15 7.73 4.43 -1.85
N LYS A 16 8.59 3.44 -1.62
CA LYS A 16 10.05 3.56 -1.59
C LYS A 16 10.59 2.96 -2.88
N LEU A 17 11.19 3.80 -3.72
CA LEU A 17 11.87 3.32 -4.92
C LEU A 17 13.15 2.60 -4.51
N GLU A 18 13.30 1.36 -4.95
CA GLU A 18 14.53 0.58 -4.76
C GLU A 18 15.49 0.79 -5.93
N ASP A 19 14.93 0.87 -7.14
CA ASP A 19 15.63 1.22 -8.37
C ASP A 19 14.75 2.09 -9.27
N GLY A 20 15.21 2.35 -10.51
CA GLY A 20 14.47 3.19 -11.47
C GLY A 20 13.19 2.57 -12.04
N SER A 21 12.86 1.33 -11.68
CA SER A 21 11.77 0.52 -12.23
C SER A 21 10.94 -0.24 -11.18
N ARG A 22 11.47 -0.44 -9.97
CA ARG A 22 10.83 -1.17 -8.87
C ARG A 22 10.78 -0.33 -7.60
N GLY A 23 9.70 -0.48 -6.87
CA GLY A 23 9.54 0.14 -5.56
C GLY A 23 8.71 -0.73 -4.64
N LEU A 24 9.08 -0.70 -3.36
CA LEU A 24 8.30 -1.27 -2.28
C LEU A 24 7.22 -0.29 -1.86
N MET A 25 6.05 -0.79 -1.51
CA MET A 25 4.98 0.04 -1.00
C MET A 25 4.33 -0.58 0.24
N GLY A 26 3.53 0.22 0.93
CA GLY A 26 2.76 -0.21 2.09
C GLY A 26 1.95 0.93 2.67
N ILE A 27 1.30 0.67 3.80
CA ILE A 27 0.55 1.69 4.53
C ILE A 27 1.45 2.45 5.51
N THR A 28 1.12 3.72 5.77
CA THR A 28 1.87 4.56 6.71
C THR A 28 1.68 4.11 8.16
N HIS A 29 2.60 4.54 9.03
CA HIS A 29 2.45 4.34 10.49
C HIS A 29 1.13 4.90 11.02
N TYR A 30 0.68 6.04 10.49
CA TYR A 30 -0.60 6.63 10.86
C TYR A 30 -1.77 5.70 10.52
N ALA A 31 -1.79 5.13 9.31
CA ALA A 31 -2.84 4.21 8.89
C ALA A 31 -2.92 2.97 9.79
N GLN A 32 -1.79 2.33 10.08
CA GLN A 32 -1.81 1.15 10.96
C GLN A 32 -2.21 1.48 12.41
N ASP A 33 -1.85 2.66 12.94
CA ASP A 33 -2.30 3.07 14.28
C ASP A 33 -3.82 3.28 14.33
N GLN A 34 -4.42 3.82 13.25
CA GLN A 34 -5.87 4.00 13.15
C GLN A 34 -6.61 2.67 12.99
N LEU A 35 -6.05 1.73 12.21
CA LEU A 35 -6.61 0.40 12.03
C LEU A 35 -6.50 -0.44 13.31
N GLY A 36 -5.37 -0.34 14.03
CA GLY A 36 -5.03 -1.23 15.13
C GLY A 36 -4.56 -2.60 14.63
N ASP A 37 -4.88 -3.65 15.38
CA ASP A 37 -4.41 -5.01 15.08
C ASP A 37 -5.00 -5.52 13.76
N VAL A 38 -4.16 -5.59 12.73
CA VAL A 38 -4.49 -6.13 11.41
C VAL A 38 -4.64 -7.65 11.51
N VAL A 39 -5.76 -8.16 11.03
CA VAL A 39 -6.11 -9.60 11.07
C VAL A 39 -6.15 -10.23 9.68
N TYR A 40 -6.35 -9.43 8.64
CA TYR A 40 -6.44 -9.93 7.28
C TYR A 40 -5.97 -8.89 6.24
N LEU A 41 -5.42 -9.39 5.14
CA LEU A 41 -4.98 -8.62 3.97
C LEU A 41 -5.50 -9.32 2.72
N ASP A 42 -6.25 -8.61 1.90
CA ASP A 42 -6.58 -9.02 0.53
C ASP A 42 -5.65 -8.27 -0.42
N LEU A 43 -4.76 -9.00 -1.07
CA LEU A 43 -3.74 -8.44 -1.96
C LEU A 43 -3.87 -9.07 -3.35
N PRO A 44 -3.58 -8.31 -4.42
CA PRO A 44 -3.76 -8.77 -5.78
C PRO A 44 -2.68 -9.80 -6.11
N ALA A 45 -2.96 -10.74 -7.00
CA ALA A 45 -1.97 -11.74 -7.40
C ALA A 45 -0.74 -11.11 -8.10
N VAL A 46 0.43 -11.75 -7.97
CA VAL A 46 1.62 -11.41 -8.76
C VAL A 46 1.28 -11.48 -10.26
N GLY A 47 1.74 -10.49 -11.02
CA GLY A 47 1.40 -10.26 -12.43
C GLY A 47 0.18 -9.35 -12.64
N THR A 48 -0.54 -8.96 -11.58
CA THR A 48 -1.66 -8.04 -11.70
C THR A 48 -1.17 -6.64 -12.10
N ARG A 49 -1.81 -6.06 -13.13
CA ARG A 49 -1.56 -4.68 -13.56
C ARG A 49 -2.55 -3.72 -12.93
N LEU A 50 -2.04 -2.68 -12.31
CA LEU A 50 -2.81 -1.65 -11.64
C LEU A 50 -2.52 -0.28 -12.26
N ALA A 51 -3.56 0.53 -12.38
CA ALA A 51 -3.40 1.96 -12.64
C ALA A 51 -3.17 2.70 -11.32
N GLN A 52 -2.52 3.86 -11.37
CA GLN A 52 -2.46 4.77 -10.23
C GLN A 52 -3.88 5.07 -9.71
N LEU A 53 -4.03 5.01 -8.38
CA LEU A 53 -5.28 5.12 -7.62
C LEU A 53 -6.31 4.02 -7.88
N ALA A 54 -5.98 2.97 -8.62
CA ALA A 54 -6.81 1.77 -8.65
C ALA A 54 -6.75 1.06 -7.29
N LYS A 55 -7.84 0.39 -6.90
CA LYS A 55 -7.86 -0.49 -5.72
C LYS A 55 -6.81 -1.57 -5.92
N LEU A 56 -5.81 -1.56 -5.05
CA LEU A 56 -4.75 -2.56 -5.00
C LEU A 56 -5.23 -3.75 -4.16
N GLY A 57 -5.86 -3.48 -3.03
CA GLY A 57 -6.25 -4.50 -2.07
C GLY A 57 -7.07 -3.90 -0.93
N GLU A 58 -7.15 -4.64 0.16
CA GLU A 58 -7.89 -4.28 1.36
C GLU A 58 -7.15 -4.75 2.62
N VAL A 59 -7.16 -3.94 3.66
CA VAL A 59 -6.67 -4.29 4.99
C VAL A 59 -7.81 -4.29 5.98
N GLU A 60 -7.90 -5.38 6.74
CA GLU A 60 -8.90 -5.55 7.78
C GLU A 60 -8.23 -5.71 9.14
N SER A 61 -8.76 -4.97 10.10
CA SER A 61 -8.45 -5.06 11.51
C SER A 61 -9.67 -5.52 12.29
N VAL A 62 -9.49 -5.76 13.59
CA VAL A 62 -10.62 -6.04 14.50
C VAL A 62 -11.66 -4.90 14.54
N LYS A 63 -11.30 -3.69 14.12
CA LYS A 63 -12.11 -2.48 14.27
C LYS A 63 -12.65 -1.94 12.95
N ALA A 64 -11.92 -2.12 11.85
CA ALA A 64 -12.21 -1.45 10.60
C ALA A 64 -11.67 -2.22 9.39
N VAL A 65 -12.25 -1.92 8.24
CA VAL A 65 -11.81 -2.36 6.92
C VAL A 65 -11.47 -1.12 6.11
N SER A 66 -10.33 -1.14 5.43
CA SER A 66 -9.89 -0.04 4.55
C SER A 66 -9.34 -0.57 3.24
N ASP A 67 -9.79 0.05 2.15
CA ASP A 67 -9.17 -0.14 0.83
C ASP A 67 -7.73 0.39 0.84
N ILE A 68 -6.86 -0.28 0.07
CA ILE A 68 -5.51 0.18 -0.24
C ILE A 68 -5.46 0.53 -1.72
N PHE A 69 -4.94 1.70 -2.05
CA PHE A 69 -4.85 2.17 -3.42
C PHE A 69 -3.42 2.12 -3.95
N SER A 70 -3.28 1.81 -5.25
CA SER A 70 -1.95 1.81 -5.88
C SER A 70 -1.43 3.24 -6.03
N PRO A 71 -0.28 3.61 -5.45
CA PRO A 71 0.25 4.97 -5.54
C PRO A 71 0.77 5.29 -6.95
N VAL A 72 1.01 4.27 -7.77
CA VAL A 72 1.56 4.36 -9.13
C VAL A 72 0.90 3.35 -10.06
N SER A 73 1.03 3.55 -11.37
CA SER A 73 0.69 2.51 -12.35
C SER A 73 1.85 1.52 -12.47
N GLY A 74 1.55 0.22 -12.52
CA GLY A 74 2.58 -0.81 -12.60
C GLY A 74 2.03 -2.23 -12.59
N GLU A 75 2.95 -3.17 -12.41
CA GLU A 75 2.67 -4.60 -12.28
C GLU A 75 3.15 -5.09 -10.91
N VAL A 76 2.33 -5.89 -10.23
CA VAL A 76 2.67 -6.49 -8.94
C VAL A 76 3.67 -7.60 -9.18
N VAL A 77 4.88 -7.47 -8.63
CA VAL A 77 5.97 -8.43 -8.87
C VAL A 77 6.25 -9.33 -7.66
N GLU A 78 5.79 -8.94 -6.48
CA GLU A 78 6.01 -9.61 -5.20
C GLU A 78 4.92 -9.16 -4.20
N ILE A 79 4.62 -10.00 -3.21
CA ILE A 79 3.64 -9.75 -2.12
C ILE A 79 4.27 -10.22 -0.80
#